data_AF-A0A1S3Z2E0-F1
#
_entry.id   AF-A0A1S3Z2E0-F1
#
_cell.length_a   1.000
_cell.length_b   1.000
_cell.length_c   1.000
_cell.angle_alpha   90.00
_cell.angle_beta   90.00
_cell.angle_gamma   90.00
#
_symmetry.space_group_name_H-M   'P 1'
#
loop_
_entity.id
_entity.type
_entity.pdbx_description
1 polymer ?
#
loop_
_entity_poly.entity_id
_entity_poly.type
_entity_poly.pdbx_seq_one_letter_code
_entity_poly.pdbx_strand_id
1 'polypeptide(L)'
;MTNIAVSIFKGKGIIFNRKKEFILGLWEDICNRLSKTCADLLSSYREKINEIFEDMKKTNILDLSPLESLLDSLFELAVSYDQERSNMADKTSEDEKLELISKAKECLESFKLEASEKIKKVSSSEKKLKRGVKKLQTLQQERENLEGVMEATQKEVEEIQAKGLAAETKVSSYDNLNLLTDEDSAHLEEKKKNLETSCQELINYKFCLD
;
A
#
# COMPACT_ATOMS: atom_id res chain seq x y z
N MET A 1 72.43 56.64 -67.44
CA MET A 1 71.45 57.25 -66.51
C MET A 1 70.65 56.14 -65.87
N THR A 2 70.96 55.75 -64.64
CA THR A 2 70.21 54.74 -63.88
C THR A 2 69.35 55.45 -62.85
N ASN A 3 68.04 55.37 -63.05
CA ASN A 3 67.04 55.96 -62.18
C ASN A 3 66.77 54.96 -61.03
N ILE A 4 67.27 55.26 -59.83
CA ILE A 4 66.99 54.47 -58.62
C ILE A 4 65.66 54.97 -58.07
N ALA A 5 64.60 54.18 -58.27
CA ALA A 5 63.33 54.38 -57.60
C ALA A 5 63.51 54.11 -56.10
N VAL A 6 63.60 55.19 -55.31
CA VAL A 6 63.61 55.13 -53.85
C VAL A 6 62.19 54.83 -53.36
N SER A 7 62.01 53.65 -52.77
CA SER A 7 60.75 53.22 -52.15
C SER A 7 60.46 54.07 -50.90
N ILE A 8 59.28 54.70 -50.86
CA ILE A 8 58.82 55.51 -49.71
C ILE A 8 58.36 54.58 -48.59
N PHE A 9 59.10 54.55 -47.48
CA PHE A 9 58.81 53.71 -46.32
C PHE A 9 57.54 54.17 -45.58
N LYS A 10 56.58 53.25 -45.41
CA LYS A 10 55.23 53.49 -44.84
C LYS A 10 55.16 53.33 -43.31
N GLY A 11 56.21 53.74 -42.60
CA GLY A 11 56.43 53.43 -41.16
C GLY A 11 55.30 53.80 -40.20
N LYS A 12 54.55 54.88 -40.48
CA LYS A 12 53.42 55.32 -39.64
C LYS A 12 52.31 54.27 -39.52
N GLY A 13 52.04 53.52 -40.60
CA GLY A 13 51.01 52.48 -40.59
C GLY A 13 51.41 51.26 -39.74
N ILE A 14 52.70 50.93 -39.72
CA ILE A 14 53.23 49.80 -38.94
C ILE A 14 53.11 50.09 -37.43
N ILE A 15 53.46 51.31 -37.00
CA ILE A 15 53.36 51.73 -35.59
C ILE A 15 51.90 51.76 -35.12
N PHE A 16 50.99 52.29 -35.94
CA PHE A 16 49.56 52.30 -35.65
C PHE A 16 49.02 50.87 -35.45
N ASN A 17 49.35 49.94 -36.34
CA ASN A 17 48.92 48.55 -36.24
C ASN A 17 49.44 47.87 -34.96
N ARG A 18 50.71 48.09 -34.60
CA ARG A 18 51.28 47.54 -33.35
C ARG A 18 50.57 48.06 -32.10
N LYS A 19 50.29 49.36 -32.05
CA LYS A 19 49.51 49.95 -30.94
C LYS A 19 48.09 49.39 -30.88
N LYS A 20 47.46 49.16 -32.04
CA LYS A 20 46.13 48.54 -32.11
C LYS A 20 46.13 47.10 -31.61
N GLU A 21 47.11 46.29 -32.01
CA GLU A 21 47.28 44.91 -31.52
C GLU A 21 47.44 44.88 -30.00
N PHE A 22 48.21 45.82 -29.42
CA PHE A 22 48.38 45.95 -27.98
C PHE A 22 47.05 46.23 -27.25
N ILE A 23 46.26 47.21 -27.73
CA ILE A 23 44.95 47.53 -27.13
C ILE A 23 44.01 46.32 -27.21
N LEU A 24 43.98 45.63 -28.35
CA LEU A 24 43.12 44.45 -28.51
C LEU A 24 43.50 43.32 -27.54
N GLY A 25 44.81 43.09 -27.32
CA GLY A 25 45.27 42.10 -26.36
C GLY A 25 44.89 42.43 -24.92
N LEU A 26 45.00 43.71 -24.51
CA LEU A 26 44.55 44.15 -23.19
C LEU A 26 43.03 44.02 -23.02
N TRP A 27 42.27 44.36 -24.07
CA TRP A 27 40.81 44.21 -24.06
C TRP A 27 40.40 42.74 -23.93
N GLU A 28 41.06 41.84 -24.65
CA GLU A 28 40.82 40.40 -24.54
C GLU A 28 41.10 39.87 -23.14
N ASP A 29 42.15 40.36 -22.46
CA ASP A 29 42.42 40.00 -21.06
C ASP A 29 41.30 40.47 -20.12
N ILE A 30 40.81 41.70 -20.29
CA ILE A 30 39.67 42.23 -19.53
C ILE A 30 38.43 41.35 -19.77
N CYS A 31 38.07 41.06 -21.02
CA CYS A 31 36.93 40.21 -21.35
C CYS A 31 37.06 38.81 -20.74
N ASN A 32 38.26 38.22 -20.75
CA ASN A 32 38.52 36.91 -20.17
C ASN A 32 38.40 36.90 -18.65
N ARG A 33 38.80 37.99 -17.97
CA ARG A 33 38.61 38.14 -16.52
C ARG A 33 37.14 38.30 -16.16
N LEU A 34 36.43 39.18 -16.87
CA LEU A 34 35.00 39.41 -16.66
C LEU A 34 34.17 38.15 -16.90
N SER A 35 34.44 37.40 -17.98
CA SER A 35 33.68 36.18 -18.29
C SER A 35 33.89 35.04 -17.28
N LYS A 36 35.05 35.00 -16.61
CA LYS A 36 35.36 33.99 -15.57
C LYS A 36 34.96 34.42 -14.16
N THR A 37 34.63 35.69 -13.96
CA THR A 37 34.31 36.23 -12.63
C THR A 37 32.83 36.06 -12.35
N CYS A 38 32.51 35.47 -11.20
CA CYS A 38 31.12 35.41 -10.72
C CYS A 38 30.61 36.81 -10.37
N ALA A 39 29.31 37.07 -10.58
CA ALA A 39 28.68 38.35 -10.25
C ALA A 39 28.98 38.81 -8.81
N ASP A 40 28.97 37.87 -7.86
CA ASP A 40 29.27 38.06 -6.44
C ASP A 40 30.66 38.65 -6.13
N LEU A 41 31.60 38.60 -7.07
CA LEU A 41 32.97 39.09 -6.89
C LEU A 41 33.28 40.24 -7.84
N LEU A 42 32.35 40.64 -8.70
CA LEU A 42 32.63 41.52 -9.83
C LEU A 42 33.06 42.92 -9.38
N SER A 43 32.47 43.44 -8.31
CA SER A 43 32.83 44.73 -7.70
C SER A 43 34.31 44.78 -7.28
N SER A 44 34.84 43.67 -6.76
CA SER A 44 36.24 43.56 -6.29
C SER A 44 37.29 43.64 -7.40
N TYR A 45 36.89 43.51 -8.68
CA TYR A 45 37.78 43.60 -9.84
C TYR A 45 37.88 45.00 -10.44
N ARG A 46 37.09 45.97 -9.97
CA ARG A 46 37.03 47.33 -10.51
C ARG A 46 38.40 47.98 -10.65
N GLU A 47 39.18 47.99 -9.57
CA GLU A 47 40.50 48.63 -9.55
C GLU A 47 41.47 47.99 -10.54
N LYS A 48 41.50 46.64 -10.59
CA LYS A 48 42.38 45.88 -11.48
C LYS A 48 42.03 46.10 -12.95
N ILE A 49 40.75 46.17 -13.29
CA ILE A 49 40.30 46.39 -14.66
C ILE A 49 40.55 47.84 -15.08
N ASN A 50 40.34 48.80 -14.18
CA ASN A 50 40.65 50.21 -14.43
C ASN A 50 42.14 50.44 -14.67
N GLU A 51 43.04 49.76 -13.94
CA GLU A 51 44.48 49.84 -14.17
C GLU A 51 44.86 49.43 -15.60
N ILE A 52 44.36 48.28 -16.07
CA ILE A 52 44.58 47.81 -17.45
C ILE A 52 44.00 48.81 -18.47
N PHE A 53 42.83 49.36 -18.17
CA PHE A 53 42.15 50.32 -19.03
C PHE A 53 42.89 51.66 -19.15
N GLU A 54 43.53 52.15 -18.08
CA GLU A 54 44.40 53.32 -18.13
C GLU A 54 45.61 53.11 -19.05
N ASP A 55 46.20 51.92 -19.04
CA ASP A 55 47.29 51.58 -19.95
C ASP A 55 46.87 51.55 -21.42
N MET A 56 45.62 51.14 -21.71
CA MET A 56 45.04 51.26 -23.04
C MET A 56 44.90 52.73 -23.46
N LYS A 57 44.42 53.61 -22.56
CA LYS A 57 44.25 55.05 -22.84
C LYS A 57 45.56 55.76 -23.17
N LYS A 58 46.66 55.40 -22.50
CA LYS A 58 48.01 55.98 -22.75
C LYS A 58 48.50 55.84 -24.20
N THR A 59 47.97 54.86 -24.95
CA THR A 59 48.36 54.66 -26.35
C THR A 59 47.91 55.79 -27.28
N ASN A 60 46.83 56.49 -26.92
CA ASN A 60 46.22 57.65 -27.57
C ASN A 60 46.01 57.50 -29.09
N ILE A 61 45.55 56.33 -29.54
CA ILE A 61 45.27 56.06 -30.97
C ILE A 61 43.78 55.81 -31.27
N LEU A 62 42.97 55.52 -30.25
CA LEU A 62 41.55 55.21 -30.37
C LEU A 62 40.80 55.99 -29.29
N ASP A 63 39.59 56.41 -29.60
CA ASP A 63 38.65 56.89 -28.59
C ASP A 63 38.11 55.69 -27.81
N LEU A 64 38.38 55.66 -26.50
CA LEU A 64 37.95 54.60 -25.59
C LEU A 64 36.82 55.05 -24.66
N SER A 65 36.34 56.30 -24.77
CA SER A 65 35.27 56.83 -23.90
C SER A 65 33.98 56.00 -23.93
N PRO A 66 33.52 55.44 -25.08
CA PRO A 66 32.36 54.54 -25.08
C PRO A 66 32.57 53.29 -24.23
N LEU A 67 33.79 52.77 -24.21
CA LEU A 67 34.13 51.56 -23.47
C LEU A 67 34.28 51.84 -21.96
N GLU A 68 34.82 53.00 -21.62
CA GLU A 68 34.91 53.49 -20.23
C GLU A 68 33.52 53.58 -19.59
N SER A 69 32.56 54.19 -20.30
CA SER A 69 31.18 54.32 -19.84
C SER A 69 30.49 52.97 -19.60
N LEU A 70 30.78 51.96 -20.43
CA LEU A 70 30.27 50.60 -20.24
C LEU A 70 30.87 49.93 -18.99
N LEU A 71 32.16 50.08 -18.77
CA LEU A 71 32.84 49.54 -17.59
C LEU A 71 32.32 50.19 -16.30
N ASP A 72 32.15 51.51 -16.28
CA ASP A 72 31.58 52.21 -15.13
C ASP A 72 30.16 51.73 -14.84
N SER A 73 29.31 51.63 -15.86
CA SER A 73 27.95 51.13 -15.71
C SER A 73 27.89 49.70 -15.15
N LEU A 74 28.83 48.84 -15.57
CA LEU A 74 28.94 47.46 -15.07
C LEU A 74 29.27 47.43 -13.58
N PHE A 75 30.23 48.25 -13.15
CA PHE A 75 30.65 48.27 -11.75
C PHE A 75 29.63 48.92 -10.82
N GLU A 76 28.91 49.94 -11.28
CA GLU A 76 27.77 50.48 -10.52
C GLU A 76 26.68 49.42 -10.31
N LEU A 77 26.40 48.61 -11.34
CA LEU A 77 25.46 47.50 -11.22
C LEU A 77 25.96 46.43 -10.24
N ALA A 78 27.25 46.10 -10.27
CA ALA A 78 27.85 45.13 -9.35
C ALA A 78 27.75 45.60 -7.88
N VAL A 79 28.03 46.88 -7.60
CA VAL A 79 27.89 47.46 -6.26
C VAL A 79 26.43 47.44 -5.79
N SER A 80 25.50 47.79 -6.67
CA SER A 80 24.06 47.72 -6.36
C SER A 80 23.61 46.30 -6.02
N TYR A 81 24.08 45.29 -6.78
CA TYR A 81 23.79 43.88 -6.52
C TYR A 81 24.33 43.43 -5.16
N ASP A 82 25.58 43.76 -4.82
CA ASP A 82 26.19 43.41 -3.54
C ASP A 82 25.42 44.02 -2.36
N GLN A 83 24.95 45.26 -2.51
CA GLN A 83 24.13 45.94 -1.50
C GLN A 83 22.78 45.23 -1.29
N GLU A 84 22.07 44.88 -2.36
CA GLU A 84 20.80 44.15 -2.25
C GLU A 84 20.98 42.77 -1.64
N ARG A 85 22.04 42.06 -2.04
CA ARG A 85 22.40 40.75 -1.48
C ARG A 85 22.66 40.83 0.02
N SER A 86 23.40 41.84 0.48
CA SER A 86 23.63 42.06 1.91
C SER A 86 22.32 42.33 2.64
N ASN A 87 21.45 43.18 2.09
CA ASN A 87 20.15 43.50 2.68
C ASN A 87 19.20 42.29 2.74
N MET A 88 19.34 41.31 1.84
CA MET A 88 18.54 40.08 1.83
C MET A 88 19.01 39.08 2.90
N ALA A 89 20.32 39.00 3.17
CA ALA A 89 20.86 38.18 4.24
C ALA A 89 20.33 38.64 5.62
N ASP A 90 20.09 39.93 5.81
CA ASP A 90 19.58 40.51 7.07
C ASP A 90 18.06 40.33 7.27
N LYS A 91 17.29 39.98 6.24
CA LYS A 91 15.80 39.95 6.27
C LYS A 91 15.19 38.61 6.70
N THR A 92 15.98 37.58 6.93
CA THR A 92 15.53 36.33 7.56
C THR A 92 16.43 36.08 8.75
N SER A 93 15.98 36.45 9.95
CA SER A 93 16.81 36.22 11.14
C SER A 93 17.04 34.72 11.29
N GLU A 94 18.27 34.34 11.57
CA GLU A 94 18.63 32.94 11.84
C GLU A 94 17.76 32.36 12.98
N ASP A 95 17.34 33.22 13.91
CA ASP A 95 16.42 32.92 15.00
C ASP A 95 15.03 32.47 14.53
N GLU A 96 14.42 33.15 13.54
CA GLU A 96 13.10 32.77 13.02
C GLU A 96 13.15 31.40 12.32
N LYS A 97 14.24 31.14 11.60
CA LYS A 97 14.49 29.83 10.97
C LYS A 97 14.66 28.74 12.04
N LEU A 98 15.41 29.00 13.10
CA LEU A 98 15.60 28.06 14.20
C LEU A 98 14.30 27.80 14.97
N GLU A 99 13.46 28.81 15.16
CA GLU A 99 12.14 28.66 15.79
C GLU A 99 11.22 27.76 14.98
N LEU A 100 11.15 27.96 13.65
CA LEU A 100 10.35 27.12 12.76
C LEU A 100 10.85 25.67 12.75
N ILE A 101 12.17 25.46 12.74
CA ILE A 101 12.76 24.12 12.83
C ILE A 101 12.41 23.46 14.18
N SER A 102 12.44 24.21 15.27
CA SER A 102 12.06 23.71 16.60
C SER A 102 10.60 23.25 16.63
N LYS A 103 9.67 24.09 16.14
CA LYS A 103 8.23 23.75 16.04
C LYS A 103 7.99 22.50 15.18
N ALA A 104 8.68 22.38 14.05
CA ALA A 104 8.58 21.22 13.19
C ALA A 104 9.09 19.94 13.86
N LYS A 105 10.19 20.01 14.63
CA LYS A 105 10.72 18.89 15.41
C LYS A 105 9.77 18.45 16.52
N GLU A 106 9.16 19.39 17.23
CA GLU A 106 8.17 19.09 18.27
C GLU A 106 6.95 18.36 17.70
N CYS A 107 6.44 18.84 16.56
CA CYS A 107 5.34 18.17 15.85
C CYS A 107 5.73 16.75 15.38
N LEU A 108 6.97 16.54 14.94
CA LEU A 108 7.44 15.22 14.52
C LEU A 108 7.47 14.24 15.69
N GLU A 109 7.94 14.66 16.87
CA GLU A 109 8.01 13.78 18.05
C GLU A 109 6.62 13.43 18.59
N SER A 110 5.65 14.37 18.55
CA SER A 110 4.27 14.06 18.94
C SER A 110 3.64 13.02 18.02
N PHE A 111 3.84 13.13 16.70
CA PHE A 111 3.36 12.13 15.75
C PHE A 111 4.01 10.75 15.93
N LYS A 112 5.32 10.69 16.25
CA LYS A 112 6.00 9.42 16.55
C LYS A 112 5.40 8.73 17.77
N LEU A 113 5.09 9.50 18.82
CA LEU A 113 4.49 8.97 20.03
C LEU A 113 3.09 8.41 19.76
N GLU A 114 2.22 9.18 19.07
CA GLU A 114 0.89 8.72 18.66
C GLU A 114 0.94 7.46 17.79
N ALA A 115 1.86 7.41 16.82
CA ALA A 115 2.05 6.23 15.98
C ALA A 115 2.45 5.00 16.80
N SER A 116 3.35 5.16 17.78
CA SER A 116 3.78 4.06 18.65
C SER A 116 2.64 3.48 19.49
N GLU A 117 1.74 4.33 20.00
CA GLU A 117 0.56 3.90 20.75
C GLU A 117 -0.42 3.13 19.87
N LYS A 118 -0.69 3.64 18.65
CA LYS A 118 -1.54 2.96 17.68
C LYS A 118 -0.98 1.60 17.29
N ILE A 119 0.33 1.47 17.06
CA ILE A 119 0.99 0.20 16.76
C ILE A 119 0.79 -0.82 17.89
N LYS A 120 0.95 -0.40 19.16
CA LYS A 120 0.69 -1.27 20.33
C LYS A 120 -0.77 -1.74 20.37
N LYS A 121 -1.72 -0.85 20.08
CA LYS A 121 -3.16 -1.19 20.05
C LYS A 121 -3.49 -2.17 18.91
N VAL A 122 -2.91 -1.98 17.74
CA VAL A 122 -3.04 -2.92 16.59
C VAL A 122 -2.50 -4.29 16.97
N SER A 123 -1.29 -4.38 17.52
CA SER A 123 -0.69 -5.66 17.93
C SER A 123 -1.53 -6.39 18.98
N SER A 124 -2.09 -5.67 19.96
CA SER A 124 -3.01 -6.26 20.94
C SER A 124 -4.28 -6.80 20.29
N SER A 125 -4.85 -6.07 19.33
CA SER A 125 -6.04 -6.47 18.59
C SER A 125 -5.79 -7.68 17.69
N GLU A 126 -4.65 -7.73 17.02
CA GLU A 126 -4.22 -8.86 16.20
C GLU A 126 -4.08 -10.14 17.04
N LYS A 127 -3.49 -10.04 18.24
CA LYS A 127 -3.43 -11.18 19.18
C LYS A 127 -4.81 -11.67 19.58
N LYS A 128 -5.77 -10.77 19.83
CA LYS A 128 -7.16 -11.13 20.14
C LYS A 128 -7.84 -11.79 18.94
N LEU A 129 -7.66 -11.25 17.74
CA LEU A 129 -8.18 -11.81 16.49
C LEU A 129 -7.66 -13.23 16.26
N LYS A 130 -6.35 -13.46 16.41
CA LYS A 130 -5.74 -14.80 16.27
C LYS A 130 -6.33 -15.82 17.23
N ARG A 131 -6.67 -15.42 18.47
CA ARG A 131 -7.38 -16.29 19.42
C ARG A 131 -8.81 -16.57 18.98
N GLY A 132 -9.51 -15.55 18.47
CA GLY A 132 -10.87 -15.69 17.93
C GLY A 132 -10.92 -16.67 16.76
N VAL A 133 -10.00 -16.55 15.81
CA VAL A 133 -9.88 -17.46 14.65
C VAL A 133 -9.66 -18.91 15.09
N LYS A 134 -8.76 -19.15 16.06
CA LYS A 134 -8.55 -20.51 16.59
C LYS A 134 -9.82 -21.10 17.21
N LYS A 135 -10.57 -20.30 17.98
CA LYS A 135 -11.84 -20.75 18.58
C LYS A 135 -12.87 -21.08 17.50
N LEU A 136 -12.97 -20.27 16.45
CA LEU A 136 -13.87 -20.54 15.32
C LEU A 136 -13.52 -21.84 14.61
N GLN A 137 -12.24 -22.14 14.40
CA GLN A 137 -11.81 -23.42 13.82
C GLN A 137 -12.22 -24.62 14.68
N THR A 138 -12.07 -24.51 16.01
CA THR A 138 -12.51 -25.56 16.93
C THR A 138 -14.04 -25.77 16.87
N LEU A 139 -14.82 -24.68 16.88
CA LEU A 139 -16.28 -24.76 16.77
C LEU A 139 -16.74 -25.32 15.43
N GLN A 140 -16.03 -25.01 14.35
CA GLN A 140 -16.31 -25.58 13.05
C GLN A 140 -16.10 -27.09 13.03
N GLN A 141 -15.01 -27.59 13.62
CA GLN A 141 -14.77 -29.02 13.74
C GLN A 141 -15.84 -29.72 14.58
N GLU A 142 -16.25 -29.09 15.69
CA GLU A 142 -17.32 -29.63 16.55
C GLU A 142 -18.66 -29.70 15.81
N ARG A 143 -18.99 -28.68 15.00
CA ARG A 143 -20.18 -28.69 14.14
C ARG A 143 -20.14 -29.86 13.16
N GLU A 144 -19.03 -30.06 12.45
CA GLU A 144 -18.86 -31.15 11.48
C GLU A 144 -18.98 -32.53 12.14
N ASN A 145 -18.45 -32.69 13.36
CA ASN A 145 -18.60 -33.92 14.12
C ASN A 145 -20.07 -34.18 14.50
N LEU A 146 -20.79 -33.17 14.98
CA LEU A 146 -22.20 -33.28 15.34
C LEU A 146 -23.08 -33.58 14.12
N GLU A 147 -22.79 -32.97 12.98
CA GLU A 147 -23.47 -33.24 11.72
C GLU A 147 -23.34 -34.72 11.30
N GLY A 148 -22.14 -35.30 11.44
CA GLY A 148 -21.93 -36.73 11.23
C GLY A 148 -22.71 -37.62 12.20
N VAL A 149 -22.78 -37.25 13.48
CA VAL A 149 -23.60 -37.98 14.47
C VAL A 149 -25.08 -37.89 14.12
N MET A 150 -25.58 -36.72 13.74
CA MET A 150 -26.98 -36.55 13.32
C MET A 150 -27.32 -37.41 12.10
N GLU A 151 -26.44 -37.47 11.09
CA GLU A 151 -26.67 -38.31 9.92
C GLU A 151 -26.73 -39.81 10.29
N ALA A 152 -25.84 -40.26 11.17
CA ALA A 152 -25.84 -41.64 11.65
C ALA A 152 -27.13 -41.98 12.43
N THR A 153 -27.51 -41.13 13.39
CA THR A 153 -28.74 -41.31 14.17
C THR A 153 -29.98 -41.25 13.28
N GLN A 154 -30.01 -40.39 12.26
CA GLN A 154 -31.12 -40.32 11.31
C GLN A 154 -31.30 -41.64 10.56
N LYS A 155 -30.21 -42.28 10.10
CA LYS A 155 -30.27 -43.60 9.45
C LYS A 155 -30.77 -44.70 10.40
N GLU A 156 -30.32 -44.68 11.66
CA GLU A 156 -30.80 -45.63 12.67
C GLU A 156 -32.31 -45.46 12.95
N VAL A 157 -32.80 -44.22 13.01
CA VAL A 157 -34.23 -43.92 13.17
C VAL A 157 -35.03 -44.46 11.98
N GLU A 158 -34.57 -44.22 10.75
CA GLU A 158 -35.20 -44.75 9.54
C GLU A 158 -35.26 -46.29 9.54
N GLU A 159 -34.19 -46.96 9.97
CA GLU A 159 -34.14 -48.41 10.10
C GLU A 159 -35.13 -48.92 11.17
N ILE A 160 -35.19 -48.28 12.34
CA ILE A 160 -36.13 -48.65 13.41
C ILE A 160 -37.57 -48.44 12.94
N GLN A 161 -37.86 -47.35 12.24
CA GLN A 161 -39.19 -47.06 11.71
C GLN A 161 -39.62 -48.13 10.70
N ALA A 162 -38.74 -48.55 9.80
CA ALA A 162 -39.00 -49.63 8.86
C ALA A 162 -39.28 -50.97 9.57
N LYS A 163 -38.50 -51.31 10.60
CA LYS A 163 -38.74 -52.51 11.43
C LYS A 163 -40.07 -52.43 12.18
N GLY A 164 -40.45 -51.25 12.68
CA GLY A 164 -41.73 -50.98 13.33
C GLY A 164 -42.91 -51.26 12.41
N LEU A 165 -42.91 -50.70 11.20
CA LEU A 165 -43.95 -50.94 10.19
C LEU A 165 -44.08 -52.43 9.82
N ALA A 166 -42.95 -53.14 9.71
CA ALA A 166 -42.94 -54.57 9.44
C ALA A 166 -43.55 -55.37 10.61
N ALA A 167 -43.31 -54.97 11.86
CA ALA A 167 -43.91 -55.59 13.03
C ALA A 167 -45.42 -55.31 13.13
N GLU A 168 -45.85 -54.07 12.91
CA GLU A 168 -47.28 -53.69 12.87
C GLU A 168 -48.05 -54.50 11.82
N THR A 169 -47.48 -54.65 10.62
CA THR A 169 -48.07 -55.46 9.55
C THR A 169 -48.23 -56.93 9.99
N LYS A 170 -47.25 -57.49 10.70
CA LYS A 170 -47.34 -58.85 11.27
C LYS A 170 -48.43 -58.95 12.33
N VAL A 171 -48.50 -58.00 13.26
CA VAL A 171 -49.55 -57.99 14.30
C VAL A 171 -50.92 -57.96 13.66
N SER A 172 -51.16 -57.06 12.69
CA SER A 172 -52.43 -57.01 11.96
C SER A 172 -52.75 -58.34 11.24
N SER A 173 -51.75 -59.05 10.71
CA SER A 173 -51.98 -60.37 10.12
C SER A 173 -52.41 -61.43 11.14
N TYR A 174 -51.95 -61.34 12.39
CA TYR A 174 -52.36 -62.23 13.47
C TYR A 174 -53.72 -61.84 14.07
N ASP A 175 -54.03 -60.55 14.18
CA ASP A 175 -55.35 -60.07 14.62
C ASP A 175 -56.46 -60.48 13.62
N ASN A 176 -56.12 -60.60 12.34
CA ASN A 176 -57.01 -61.10 11.28
C ASN A 176 -57.06 -62.64 11.20
N LEU A 177 -56.31 -63.36 12.04
CA LEU A 177 -56.37 -64.81 12.09
C LEU A 177 -57.67 -65.20 12.81
N ASN A 178 -58.59 -65.79 12.06
CA ASN A 178 -59.94 -66.12 12.49
C ASN A 178 -59.91 -66.90 13.82
N LEU A 179 -60.29 -66.25 14.92
CA LEU A 179 -60.64 -66.93 16.16
C LEU A 179 -61.82 -67.87 15.85
N LEU A 180 -61.78 -69.08 16.43
CA LEU A 180 -62.83 -70.11 16.31
C LEU A 180 -64.21 -69.44 16.24
N THR A 181 -64.90 -69.67 15.13
CA THR A 181 -66.20 -69.03 14.90
C THR A 181 -67.23 -69.60 15.86
N ASP A 182 -68.31 -68.85 16.12
CA ASP A 182 -69.43 -69.35 16.93
C ASP A 182 -70.00 -70.67 16.36
N GLU A 183 -69.88 -70.88 15.04
CA GLU A 183 -70.22 -72.12 14.34
C GLU A 183 -69.29 -73.29 14.72
N ASP A 184 -67.97 -73.05 14.78
CA ASP A 184 -66.99 -74.05 15.20
C ASP A 184 -67.21 -74.46 16.67
N SER A 185 -67.58 -73.49 17.51
CA SER A 185 -67.93 -73.70 18.91
C SER A 185 -69.24 -74.49 19.07
N ALA A 186 -70.28 -74.12 18.31
CA ALA A 186 -71.56 -74.82 18.30
C ALA A 186 -71.43 -76.27 17.82
N HIS A 187 -70.68 -76.51 16.75
CA HIS A 187 -70.40 -77.85 16.25
C HIS A 187 -69.60 -78.70 17.25
N LEU A 188 -68.68 -78.09 18.01
CA LEU A 188 -67.94 -78.79 19.06
C LEU A 188 -68.83 -79.18 20.23
N GLU A 189 -69.70 -78.27 20.70
CA GLU A 189 -70.68 -78.58 21.75
C GLU A 189 -71.72 -79.61 21.28
N GLU A 190 -72.14 -79.59 20.01
CA GLU A 190 -72.99 -80.64 19.45
C GLU A 190 -72.29 -82.01 19.48
N LYS A 191 -71.02 -82.08 19.04
CA LYS A 191 -70.25 -83.34 19.13
C LYS A 191 -70.07 -83.82 20.56
N LYS A 192 -69.87 -82.92 21.52
CA LYS A 192 -69.80 -83.25 22.94
C LYS A 192 -71.12 -83.80 23.46
N LYS A 193 -72.25 -83.16 23.13
CA LYS A 193 -73.58 -83.64 23.50
C LYS A 193 -73.90 -85.01 22.89
N ASN A 194 -73.51 -85.23 21.64
CA ASN A 194 -73.65 -86.54 20.98
C ASN A 194 -72.82 -87.62 21.69
N LEU A 195 -71.58 -87.30 22.08
CA LEU A 195 -70.73 -88.21 22.84
C LEU A 195 -71.32 -88.54 24.22
N GLU A 196 -71.80 -87.53 24.95
CA GLU A 196 -72.48 -87.73 26.23
C GLU A 196 -73.74 -88.60 26.09
N THR A 197 -74.51 -88.38 25.01
CA THR A 197 -75.69 -89.19 24.69
C THR A 197 -75.29 -90.64 24.42
N SER A 198 -74.29 -90.90 23.57
CA SER A 198 -73.78 -92.27 23.34
C SER A 198 -73.23 -92.91 24.62
N CYS A 199 -72.56 -92.15 25.49
CA CYS A 199 -72.13 -92.66 26.80
C CYS A 199 -73.33 -93.06 27.66
N GLN A 200 -74.39 -92.25 27.69
CA GLN A 200 -75.59 -92.54 28.45
C GLN A 200 -76.37 -93.74 27.88
N GLU A 201 -76.44 -93.88 26.56
CA GLU A 201 -76.99 -95.07 25.89
C GLU A 201 -76.20 -96.34 26.27
N LEU A 202 -74.87 -96.25 26.31
CA LEU A 202 -73.99 -97.36 26.68
C LEU A 202 -74.13 -97.73 28.17
N ILE A 203 -74.34 -96.75 29.05
CA ILE A 203 -74.67 -96.95 30.47
C ILE A 203 -76.06 -97.59 30.63
N ASN A 204 -77.03 -97.15 29.83
CA ASN A 204 -78.40 -97.67 29.83
C ASN A 204 -78.52 -99.02 29.12
N TYR A 205 -77.48 -99.47 28.42
CA TYR A 205 -77.41 -100.77 27.75
C TYR A 205 -77.17 -101.92 28.74
N LYS A 206 -78.08 -102.09 29.71
CA LYS A 206 -78.08 -103.24 30.61
C LYS A 206 -79.51 -103.77 30.82
N PHE A 207 -79.87 -104.73 29.96
CA PHE A 207 -80.69 -105.94 30.17
C PHE A 207 -81.44 -106.31 28.87
N CYS A 208 -80.72 -106.85 27.88
CA CYS A 208 -81.27 -107.65 26.77
C CYS A 208 -80.30 -108.76 26.34
N LEU A 209 -79.54 -109.29 27.29
CA LEU A 209 -78.87 -110.59 27.16
C LEU A 209 -79.06 -111.27 28.52
N ASP A 210 -80.15 -112.04 28.59
CA ASP A 210 -80.26 -113.21 29.46
C ASP A 210 -79.05 -114.13 29.30
#